data_AF-A0A0F2RAP1-F1
#
_entry.id   AF-A0A0F2RAP1-F1
#
_cell.length_a   1.000
_cell.length_b   1.000
_cell.length_c   1.000
_cell.angle_alpha   90.00
_cell.angle_beta   90.00
_cell.angle_gamma   90.00
#
_symmetry.space_group_name_H-M   'P 1'
#
loop_
_entity.id
_entity.type
_entity.pdbx_description
1 polymer ?
#
loop_
_entity_poly.entity_id
_entity_poly.type
_entity_poly.pdbx_seq_one_letter_code
_entity_poly.pdbx_strand_id
1 'polypeptide(L)'
;SVIAALLPEDAVAALLAAAPVPPWVLLAGLAWGVVAVGQVGLNPVLSVTILSGALPSPAVFGVPPEAMAVALAGAWALTANTSPFTASVLGIAHLAGADAGRLGREWNGVYAILGLILLSAWIGVVAHLTA
;
A
#
# COMPACT_ATOMS: atom_id res chain seq x y z
N SER A 1 -9.91 12.11 4.54
CA SER A 1 -9.19 13.35 4.92
C SER A 1 -9.53 14.45 3.92
N VAL A 2 -9.26 15.74 4.20
CA VAL A 2 -9.50 16.83 3.23
C VAL A 2 -8.80 16.58 1.89
N ILE A 3 -7.62 15.96 1.93
CA ILE A 3 -6.86 15.55 0.73
C ILE A 3 -7.59 14.41 -0.02
N ALA A 4 -8.14 13.43 0.68
CA ALA A 4 -8.93 12.36 0.05
C ALA A 4 -10.21 12.91 -0.61
N ALA A 5 -10.81 13.98 -0.07
CA ALA A 5 -11.96 14.64 -0.68
C ALA A 5 -11.63 15.38 -2.00
N LEU A 6 -10.34 15.55 -2.32
CA LEU A 6 -9.88 16.07 -3.61
C LEU A 6 -9.67 14.96 -4.65
N LEU A 7 -9.65 13.68 -4.23
CA LEU A 7 -9.68 12.56 -5.15
C LEU A 7 -11.15 12.31 -5.51
N PRO A 8 -11.55 12.50 -6.79
CA PRO A 8 -12.92 12.29 -7.19
C PRO A 8 -13.25 10.78 -7.07
N GLU A 9 -14.12 10.40 -6.14
CA GLU A 9 -14.57 9.00 -5.97
C GLU A 9 -15.16 8.46 -7.28
N ASP A 10 -15.77 9.33 -8.08
CA ASP A 10 -16.28 9.09 -9.42
C ASP A 10 -15.17 8.77 -10.43
N ALA A 11 -13.98 9.38 -10.32
CA ALA A 11 -12.85 9.04 -11.19
C ALA A 11 -12.28 7.66 -10.86
N VAL A 12 -12.24 7.28 -9.58
CA VAL A 12 -11.85 5.94 -9.14
C VAL A 12 -12.87 4.91 -9.64
N ALA A 13 -14.17 5.17 -9.44
CA ALA A 13 -15.23 4.30 -9.94
C ALA A 13 -15.21 4.16 -11.48
N ALA A 14 -14.97 5.25 -12.21
CA ALA A 14 -14.87 5.23 -13.67
C ALA A 14 -13.66 4.44 -14.18
N LEU A 15 -12.51 4.55 -13.49
CA LEU A 15 -11.31 3.77 -13.81
C LEU A 15 -11.55 2.27 -13.61
N LEU A 16 -12.25 1.90 -12.54
CA LEU A 16 -12.65 0.52 -12.25
C LEU A 16 -13.66 -0.02 -13.26
N ALA A 17 -14.57 0.83 -13.74
CA ALA A 17 -15.54 0.45 -14.77
C ALA A 17 -14.90 0.29 -16.17
N ALA A 18 -13.83 1.02 -16.44
CA ALA A 18 -13.15 1.02 -17.74
C ALA A 18 -12.27 -0.22 -17.98
N ALA A 19 -11.89 -0.95 -16.92
CA ALA A 19 -11.12 -2.18 -17.01
C ALA A 19 -11.69 -3.22 -16.04
N PRO A 20 -12.26 -4.35 -16.50
CA PRO A 20 -12.69 -5.44 -15.63
C PRO A 20 -11.45 -6.15 -15.07
N VAL A 21 -10.81 -5.53 -14.07
CA VAL A 21 -9.68 -6.10 -13.34
C VAL A 21 -10.22 -7.01 -12.24
N PRO A 22 -9.64 -8.21 -12.02
CA PRO A 22 -10.04 -9.05 -10.91
C PRO A 22 -9.89 -8.31 -9.56
N PRO A 23 -10.81 -8.50 -8.61
CA PRO A 23 -10.80 -7.75 -7.35
C PRO A 23 -9.49 -7.84 -6.56
N TRP A 24 -8.82 -8.99 -6.59
CA TRP A 24 -7.52 -9.19 -5.94
C TRP A 24 -6.40 -8.36 -6.56
N VAL A 25 -6.45 -8.08 -7.87
CA VAL A 25 -5.47 -7.23 -8.57
C VAL A 25 -5.60 -5.78 -8.12
N LEU A 26 -6.82 -5.33 -7.84
CA LEU A 26 -7.07 -4.00 -7.29
C LEU A 26 -6.46 -3.85 -5.90
N LEU A 27 -6.69 -4.83 -5.02
CA LEU A 27 -6.11 -4.86 -3.67
C LEU A 27 -4.58 -4.89 -3.71
N ALA A 28 -3.99 -5.69 -4.61
CA ALA A 28 -2.55 -5.68 -4.84
C ALA A 28 -2.10 -4.27 -5.30
N GLY A 29 -2.73 -3.71 -6.33
CA GLY A 29 -2.42 -2.37 -6.83
C GLY A 29 -2.46 -1.28 -5.75
N LEU A 30 -3.43 -1.34 -4.84
CA LEU A 30 -3.50 -0.47 -3.67
C LEU A 30 -2.30 -0.63 -2.74
N ALA A 31 -1.91 -1.87 -2.43
CA ALA A 31 -0.75 -2.14 -1.61
C ALA A 31 0.55 -1.59 -2.23
N TRP A 32 0.73 -1.79 -3.55
CA TRP A 32 1.85 -1.23 -4.30
C TRP A 32 1.83 0.30 -4.30
N GLY A 33 0.65 0.91 -4.46
CA GLY A 33 0.46 2.36 -4.42
C GLY A 33 0.83 2.98 -3.07
N VAL A 34 0.39 2.37 -1.96
CA VAL A 34 0.77 2.80 -0.59
C VAL A 34 2.29 2.79 -0.43
N VAL A 35 2.96 1.70 -0.82
CA VAL A 35 4.42 1.59 -0.70
C VAL A 35 5.11 2.64 -1.57
N ALA A 36 4.72 2.78 -2.83
CA ALA A 36 5.33 3.71 -3.78
C ALA A 36 5.24 5.17 -3.29
N VAL A 37 4.06 5.59 -2.84
CA VAL A 37 3.83 6.94 -2.31
C VAL A 37 4.60 7.17 -1.01
N GLY A 38 4.73 6.13 -0.18
CA GLY A 38 5.56 6.19 1.02
C GLY A 38 7.05 6.37 0.74
N GLN A 39 7.55 5.94 -0.42
CA GLN A 39 8.96 6.11 -0.82
C GLN A 39 9.32 7.54 -1.25
N VAL A 40 8.34 8.45 -1.40
CA VAL A 40 8.56 9.82 -1.89
C VAL A 40 8.24 10.92 -0.87
N GLY A 41 8.10 10.57 0.42
CA GLY A 41 8.00 11.56 1.50
C GLY A 41 6.69 11.53 2.28
N LEU A 42 5.68 10.80 1.80
CA LEU A 42 4.46 10.64 2.58
C LEU A 42 4.69 9.63 3.71
N ASN A 43 4.36 10.04 4.93
CA ASN A 43 4.36 9.13 6.07
C ASN A 43 3.48 7.90 5.74
N PRO A 44 3.90 6.67 6.07
CA PRO A 44 3.10 5.46 5.87
C PRO A 44 1.66 5.60 6.37
N VAL A 45 1.46 6.25 7.53
CA VAL A 45 0.13 6.50 8.09
C VAL A 45 -0.67 7.46 7.19
N LEU A 46 -0.05 8.55 6.72
CA LEU A 46 -0.70 9.47 5.78
C LEU A 46 -1.06 8.77 4.46
N SER A 47 -0.15 7.96 3.91
CA SER A 47 -0.36 7.22 2.67
C SER A 47 -1.58 6.30 2.77
N VAL A 48 -1.68 5.52 3.86
CA VAL A 48 -2.84 4.66 4.12
C VAL A 48 -4.10 5.48 4.37
N THR A 49 -4.02 6.57 5.15
CA THR A 49 -5.21 7.36 5.51
C THR A 49 -5.78 8.14 4.33
N ILE A 50 -4.93 8.62 3.42
CA ILE A 50 -5.33 9.28 2.18
C ILE A 50 -5.97 8.26 1.24
N LEU A 51 -5.30 7.12 1.01
CA LEU A 51 -5.79 6.10 0.10
C LEU A 51 -7.07 5.44 0.64
N SER A 52 -7.11 5.04 1.90
CA SER A 52 -8.29 4.42 2.51
C SER A 52 -9.51 5.35 2.52
N GLY A 53 -9.30 6.66 2.65
CA GLY A 53 -10.37 7.65 2.65
C GLY A 53 -10.86 8.07 1.27
N ALA A 54 -10.13 7.74 0.21
CA ALA A 54 -10.49 8.02 -1.18
C ALA A 54 -11.11 6.81 -1.88
N LEU A 55 -11.05 5.64 -1.26
CA LEU A 55 -11.59 4.41 -1.81
C LEU A 55 -13.06 4.25 -1.42
N PRO A 56 -13.93 3.82 -2.36
CA PRO A 56 -15.28 3.40 -2.03
C PRO A 56 -15.26 2.18 -1.10
N SER A 57 -16.44 1.78 -0.60
CA SER A 57 -16.52 0.62 0.28
C SER A 57 -16.00 -0.66 -0.41
N PRO A 58 -15.43 -1.63 0.34
CA PRO A 58 -14.98 -2.91 -0.20
C PRO A 58 -16.01 -3.63 -1.08
N ALA A 59 -17.30 -3.45 -0.77
CA ALA A 59 -18.40 -4.05 -1.52
C ALA A 59 -18.48 -3.56 -2.98
N VAL A 60 -18.09 -2.31 -3.26
CA VAL A 60 -18.03 -1.76 -4.62
C VAL A 60 -16.99 -2.50 -5.47
N PHE A 61 -15.93 -2.97 -4.83
CA PHE A 61 -14.87 -3.76 -5.47
C PHE A 61 -15.20 -5.25 -5.54
N GLY A 62 -16.29 -5.70 -4.91
CA GLY A 62 -16.60 -7.12 -4.78
C GLY A 62 -15.58 -7.88 -3.91
N VAL A 63 -14.95 -7.22 -2.93
CA VAL A 63 -13.98 -7.87 -2.01
C VAL A 63 -14.48 -7.91 -0.57
N PRO A 64 -14.11 -8.94 0.21
CA PRO A 64 -14.31 -8.95 1.65
C PRO A 64 -13.58 -7.76 2.33
N PRO A 65 -14.19 -7.08 3.32
CA PRO A 65 -13.57 -5.98 4.05
C PRO A 65 -12.21 -6.36 4.68
N GLU A 66 -12.10 -7.60 5.15
CA GLU A 66 -10.89 -8.15 5.79
C GLU A 66 -9.73 -8.20 4.79
N ALA A 67 -10.00 -8.53 3.53
CA ALA A 67 -8.98 -8.58 2.48
C ALA A 67 -8.41 -7.18 2.19
N MET A 68 -9.28 -6.16 2.16
CA MET A 68 -8.85 -4.76 2.01
C MET A 68 -8.05 -4.28 3.23
N ALA A 69 -8.46 -4.67 4.43
CA ALA A 69 -7.72 -4.36 5.66
C ALA A 69 -6.31 -5.00 5.66
N VAL A 70 -6.19 -6.27 5.28
CA VAL A 70 -4.89 -6.97 5.16
C VAL A 70 -4.00 -6.29 4.12
N ALA A 71 -4.55 -5.91 2.96
CA ALA A 71 -3.80 -5.23 1.92
C ALA A 71 -3.21 -3.90 2.42
N LEU A 72 -4.04 -3.06 3.06
CA LEU A 72 -3.63 -1.75 3.57
C LEU A 72 -2.66 -1.88 4.76
N ALA A 73 -2.92 -2.78 5.70
CA ALA A 73 -2.06 -3.00 6.86
C ALA A 73 -0.70 -3.61 6.47
N GLY A 74 -0.69 -4.56 5.54
CA GLY A 74 0.54 -5.15 5.01
C GLY A 74 1.39 -4.11 4.27
N ALA A 75 0.76 -3.29 3.42
CA ALA A 75 1.44 -2.22 2.71
C ALA A 75 1.98 -1.14 3.66
N TRP A 76 1.21 -0.78 4.69
CA TRP A 76 1.67 0.10 5.77
C TRP A 76 2.93 -0.44 6.44
N ALA A 77 2.92 -1.71 6.85
CA ALA A 77 4.03 -2.33 7.56
C ALA A 77 5.31 -2.40 6.69
N LEU A 78 5.16 -2.73 5.41
CA LEU A 78 6.27 -2.70 4.44
C LEU A 78 6.82 -1.28 4.28
N THR A 79 5.94 -0.28 4.15
CA THR A 79 6.33 1.11 4.00
C THR A 79 7.03 1.64 5.26
N ALA A 80 6.50 1.32 6.44
CA ALA A 80 7.04 1.73 7.73
C ALA A 80 8.52 1.33 7.90
N ASN A 81 8.91 0.19 7.33
CA ASN A 81 10.24 -0.38 7.47
C ASN A 81 11.19 -0.08 6.28
N THR A 82 10.68 0.44 5.17
CA THR A 82 11.46 0.63 3.93
C THR A 82 11.54 2.09 3.49
N SER A 83 10.59 2.94 3.89
CA SER A 83 10.60 4.34 3.50
C SER A 83 11.67 5.12 4.28
N PRO A 84 12.51 5.94 3.61
CA PRO A 84 13.55 6.74 4.26
C PRO A 84 13.00 7.92 5.08
N PHE A 85 11.68 8.08 5.13
CA PHE A 85 11.00 9.17 5.81
C PHE A 85 10.32 8.72 7.11
N THR A 86 10.48 7.45 7.49
CA THR A 86 9.86 6.91 8.71
C THR A 86 10.81 7.01 9.89
N ALA A 87 10.25 7.22 11.08
CA ALA A 87 11.03 7.25 12.31
C ALA A 87 11.83 5.96 12.51
N SER A 88 11.27 4.80 12.13
CA SER A 88 11.94 3.50 12.22
C SER A 88 13.21 3.46 11.36
N VAL A 89 13.12 3.85 10.07
CA VAL A 89 14.27 3.84 9.16
C VAL A 89 15.28 4.92 9.54
N LEU A 90 14.82 6.13 9.89
CA LEU A 90 15.70 7.22 10.34
C LEU A 90 16.48 6.85 11.60
N GLY A 91 15.82 6.21 12.57
CA GLY A 91 16.44 5.75 13.81
C GLY A 91 17.51 4.68 13.57
N ILE A 92 17.21 3.67 12.76
CA ILE A 92 18.19 2.62 12.44
C ILE A 92 19.33 3.18 11.59
N ALA A 93 19.05 4.06 10.62
CA ALA A 93 20.08 4.69 9.79
C ALA A 93 21.06 5.51 10.64
N HIS A 94 20.55 6.24 11.64
CA HIS A 94 21.39 6.97 12.60
C HIS A 94 22.31 6.03 13.39
N LEU A 95 21.77 4.94 13.95
CA LEU A 95 22.55 3.94 14.70
C LEU A 95 23.58 3.23 13.82
N ALA A 96 23.25 3.00 12.55
CA ALA A 96 24.14 2.38 11.58
C ALA A 96 25.17 3.34 10.96
N GLY A 97 25.10 4.64 11.26
CA GLY A 97 25.95 5.66 10.63
C GLY A 97 25.76 5.75 9.11
N ALA A 98 24.56 5.43 8.62
CA ALA A 98 24.22 5.35 7.21
C ALA A 98 23.16 6.39 6.81
N ASP A 99 23.06 6.66 5.52
CA ASP A 99 21.94 7.44 4.98
C ASP A 99 20.63 6.65 5.03
N ALA A 100 19.53 7.32 5.36
CA ALA A 100 18.20 6.70 5.46
C ALA A 100 17.68 6.20 4.10
N GLY A 101 17.99 6.91 3.01
CA GLY A 101 17.71 6.47 1.64
C GLY A 101 18.42 5.17 1.29
N ARG A 102 19.69 5.05 1.68
CA ARG A 102 20.47 3.82 1.50
C ARG A 102 19.91 2.66 2.31
N LEU A 103 19.61 2.86 3.60
CA LEU A 103 19.05 1.81 4.44
C LEU A 103 17.64 1.37 4.00
N GLY A 104 16.78 2.34 3.69
CA GLY A 104 15.39 2.08 3.30
C GLY A 104 15.25 1.47 1.91
N ARG A 105 15.95 2.02 0.90
CA ARG A 105 15.77 1.62 -0.50
C ARG A 105 16.80 0.61 -0.97
N GLU A 106 18.09 0.80 -0.69
CA GLU A 106 19.11 -0.09 -1.23
C GLU A 106 19.19 -1.39 -0.42
N TRP A 107 19.24 -1.29 0.91
CA TRP A 107 19.38 -2.48 1.76
C TRP A 107 18.07 -3.26 1.87
N ASN A 108 16.94 -2.55 1.96
CA ASN A 108 15.62 -3.17 2.13
C ASN A 108 14.79 -3.22 0.85
N GLY A 109 15.29 -2.78 -0.30
CA GLY A 109 14.51 -2.74 -1.55
C GLY A 109 14.06 -4.11 -2.03
N VAL A 110 14.96 -5.10 -2.01
CA VAL A 110 14.62 -6.48 -2.38
C VAL A 110 13.60 -7.07 -1.39
N TYR A 111 13.78 -6.84 -0.09
CA TYR A 111 12.82 -7.23 0.93
C TYR A 111 11.43 -6.59 0.69
N ALA A 112 11.39 -5.30 0.36
CA ALA A 112 10.15 -4.58 0.09
C ALA A 112 9.40 -5.19 -1.10
N ILE A 113 10.12 -5.44 -2.20
CA ILE A 113 9.55 -6.02 -3.43
C ILE A 113 9.07 -7.45 -3.19
N LEU A 114 9.88 -8.29 -2.55
CA LEU A 114 9.49 -9.66 -2.22
C LEU A 114 8.29 -9.69 -1.26
N GLY A 115 8.27 -8.81 -0.26
CA GLY A 115 7.14 -8.65 0.66
C GLY A 115 5.87 -8.23 -0.07
N LEU A 116 5.95 -7.29 -1.01
CA LEU A 116 4.83 -6.89 -1.85
C LEU A 116 4.33 -8.02 -2.76
N ILE A 117 5.24 -8.79 -3.36
CA ILE A 117 4.89 -9.96 -4.18
C ILE A 117 4.20 -11.02 -3.33
N LEU A 118 4.74 -11.35 -2.15
CA LEU A 118 4.16 -12.32 -1.23
C LEU A 118 2.79 -11.86 -0.71
N LEU A 119 2.65 -10.59 -0.37
CA LEU A 119 1.36 -10.01 0.02
C LEU A 119 0.35 -10.09 -1.13
N SER A 120 0.76 -9.76 -2.35
CA SER A 120 -0.09 -9.84 -3.54
C SER A 120 -0.52 -11.28 -3.82
N ALA A 121 0.40 -12.23 -3.72
CA ALA A 121 0.13 -13.65 -3.88
C ALA A 121 -0.82 -14.17 -2.79
N TRP A 122 -0.61 -13.76 -1.54
CA TRP A 122 -1.49 -14.10 -0.43
C TRP A 122 -2.91 -13.58 -0.64
N ILE A 123 -3.06 -12.31 -1.00
CA ILE A 123 -4.36 -11.72 -1.33
C ILE A 123 -5.02 -12.48 -2.49
N GLY A 124 -4.26 -12.82 -3.52
CA GLY A 124 -4.73 -13.64 -4.64
C GLY A 124 -5.23 -15.01 -4.18
N VAL A 125 -4.45 -15.73 -3.38
CA VAL A 125 -4.82 -17.06 -2.85
C VAL A 125 -6.09 -16.97 -2.02
N VAL A 126 -6.16 -16.03 -1.06
CA VAL A 126 -7.36 -15.87 -0.22
C VAL A 126 -8.57 -15.56 -1.08
N ALA A 127 -8.45 -14.64 -2.05
CA ALA A 127 -9.55 -14.30 -2.94
C ALA A 127 -10.06 -15.49 -3.75
N HIS A 128 -9.18 -16.40 -4.20
CA HIS A 128 -9.60 -17.63 -4.91
C HIS A 128 -10.25 -18.67 -3.99
N LEU A 129 -9.89 -18.69 -2.70
CA LEU A 129 -10.48 -19.63 -1.73
C LEU A 129 -11.83 -19.16 -1.18
N THR A 130 -12.13 -17.87 -1.28
CA THR A 130 -13.35 -17.25 -0.74
C THR A 130 -14.36 -16.80 -1.79
N ALA A 131 -14.05 -16.97 -3.09
CA ALA A 131 -14.94 -16.69 -4.22
C ALA A 131 -15.74 -17.94 -4.61
#